data_AF-A0A524CES0-F1
#
_entry.id   AF-A0A524CES0-F1
#
_cell.length_a   1.000
_cell.length_b   1.000
_cell.length_c   1.000
_cell.angle_alpha   90.00
_cell.angle_beta   90.00
_cell.angle_gamma   90.00
#
_symmetry.space_group_name_H-M   'P 1'
#
loop_
_entity.id
_entity.type
_entity.pdbx_description
1 polymer ?
#
loop_
_entity_poly.entity_id
_entity_poly.type
_entity_poly.pdbx_seq_one_letter_code
_entity_poly.pdbx_strand_id
1 'polypeptide(L)'
;MSKFKKKSSKSNRKSNNSKLEEDLAYKTVRLTAFLSGLFLFISLLFNTQIITIFMIENSVWIYIDIILKIMVILLFFLFSVISIGNYKELTGKPLDFKILLLLFLLSLLQAFRNSLVFGFTFLGLLVIIAYFYFVQE
;
A
#
# COMPACT_ATOMS: atom_id res chain seq x y z
N MET A 1 -40.51 50.47 2.08
CA MET A 1 -40.11 49.17 2.65
C MET A 1 -39.07 48.51 1.75
N SER A 2 -37.80 48.51 2.16
CA SER A 2 -36.68 47.95 1.39
C SER A 2 -36.61 46.43 1.58
N LYS A 3 -36.81 45.66 0.50
CA LYS A 3 -36.66 44.20 0.47
C LYS A 3 -35.17 43.86 0.43
N PHE A 4 -34.57 43.58 1.59
CA PHE A 4 -33.22 43.04 1.67
C PHE A 4 -33.16 41.61 1.11
N LYS A 5 -32.47 41.42 -0.03
CA LYS A 5 -32.08 40.12 -0.56
C LYS A 5 -31.03 39.47 0.36
N LYS A 6 -31.43 38.40 1.04
CA LYS A 6 -30.56 37.56 1.89
C LYS A 6 -29.56 36.84 0.98
N LYS A 7 -28.29 37.29 0.96
CA LYS A 7 -27.17 36.64 0.25
C LYS A 7 -26.95 35.22 0.79
N SER A 8 -27.27 34.21 -0.01
CA SER A 8 -26.96 32.80 0.21
C SER A 8 -25.50 32.50 -0.19
N SER A 9 -24.50 32.99 0.57
CA SER A 9 -23.09 32.76 0.25
C SER A 9 -22.40 31.68 1.09
N LYS A 10 -23.07 31.07 2.08
CA LYS A 10 -22.47 30.05 2.95
C LYS A 10 -22.48 28.62 2.39
N SER A 11 -23.21 28.36 1.29
CA SER A 11 -23.32 27.03 0.67
C SER A 11 -22.08 26.64 -0.15
N ASN A 12 -21.43 27.60 -0.82
CA ASN A 12 -20.36 27.27 -1.79
C ASN A 12 -19.01 26.92 -1.16
N ARG A 13 -18.74 27.30 0.10
CA ARG A 13 -17.46 26.96 0.75
C ARG A 13 -17.36 25.48 1.16
N LYS A 14 -18.47 24.85 1.58
CA LYS A 14 -18.48 23.41 1.91
C LYS A 14 -18.29 22.54 0.67
N SER A 15 -18.91 22.91 -0.45
CA SER A 15 -18.78 22.19 -1.72
C SER A 15 -17.39 22.27 -2.34
N ASN A 16 -16.64 23.37 -2.12
CA ASN A 16 -15.28 23.49 -2.66
C ASN A 16 -14.26 22.71 -1.81
N ASN A 17 -14.39 22.69 -0.49
CA ASN A 17 -13.53 21.87 0.37
C ASN A 17 -13.76 20.37 0.14
N SER A 18 -15.00 19.91 0.00
CA SER A 18 -15.27 18.49 -0.28
C SER A 18 -14.68 18.04 -1.61
N LYS A 19 -14.75 18.89 -2.66
CA LYS A 19 -14.11 18.61 -3.96
C LYS A 19 -12.58 18.59 -3.89
N LEU A 20 -11.97 19.44 -3.05
CA LEU A 20 -10.52 19.46 -2.85
C LEU A 20 -10.05 18.23 -2.06
N GLU A 21 -10.80 17.81 -1.04
CA GLU A 21 -10.53 16.59 -0.26
C GLU A 21 -10.67 15.32 -1.13
N GLU A 22 -11.71 15.25 -1.97
CA GLU A 22 -11.86 14.17 -2.96
C GLU A 22 -10.69 14.14 -3.96
N ASP A 23 -10.29 15.28 -4.53
CA ASP A 23 -9.17 15.35 -5.48
C ASP A 23 -7.83 14.95 -4.83
N LEU A 24 -7.60 15.34 -3.58
CA LEU A 24 -6.42 14.92 -2.82
C LEU A 24 -6.43 13.41 -2.53
N ALA A 25 -7.57 12.86 -2.12
CA ALA A 25 -7.71 11.43 -1.89
C ALA A 25 -7.48 10.60 -3.17
N TYR A 26 -8.03 11.03 -4.32
CA TYR A 26 -7.77 10.41 -5.61
C TYR A 26 -6.28 10.47 -6.03
N LYS A 27 -5.60 11.60 -5.77
CA LYS A 27 -4.16 11.73 -6.01
C LYS A 27 -3.35 10.76 -5.15
N THR A 28 -3.71 10.61 -3.88
CA THR A 28 -3.07 9.66 -2.96
C THR A 28 -3.27 8.21 -3.40
N VAL A 29 -4.48 7.84 -3.84
CA VAL A 29 -4.76 6.50 -4.40
C VAL A 29 -3.86 6.23 -5.59
N ARG A 30 -3.75 7.17 -6.54
CA ARG A 30 -2.92 7.01 -7.73
C ARG A 30 -1.43 6.90 -7.38
N LEU A 31 -0.93 7.72 -6.46
CA LEU A 31 0.46 7.70 -6.03
C LEU A 31 0.83 6.38 -5.35
N THR A 32 -0.02 5.92 -4.42
CA THR A 32 0.20 4.66 -3.69
C THR A 32 0.05 3.44 -4.60
N ALA A 33 -0.85 3.47 -5.58
CA ALA A 33 -0.95 2.43 -6.61
C ALA A 33 0.32 2.37 -7.47
N PHE A 34 0.84 3.53 -7.89
CA PHE A 34 2.09 3.59 -8.65
C PHE A 34 3.29 3.08 -7.84
N LEU A 35 3.41 3.49 -6.57
CA LEU A 35 4.45 2.98 -5.67
C LEU A 35 4.33 1.46 -5.48
N SER A 36 3.13 0.94 -5.24
CA SER A 36 2.89 -0.50 -5.15
C SER A 36 3.36 -1.24 -6.42
N GLY A 37 2.98 -0.76 -7.60
CA GLY A 37 3.43 -1.33 -8.87
C GLY A 37 4.96 -1.32 -9.02
N LEU A 38 5.61 -0.23 -8.62
CA LEU A 38 7.07 -0.11 -8.63
C LEU A 38 7.73 -1.15 -7.69
N PHE A 39 7.25 -1.27 -6.45
CA PHE A 39 7.79 -2.24 -5.49
C PHE A 39 7.54 -3.68 -5.92
N LEU A 40 6.39 -3.98 -6.53
CA LEU A 40 6.13 -5.30 -7.11
C LEU A 40 7.16 -5.63 -8.20
N PHE A 41 7.42 -4.70 -9.10
CA PHE A 41 8.38 -4.89 -10.18
C PHE A 41 9.81 -5.10 -9.65
N ILE A 42 10.24 -4.26 -8.70
CA ILE A 42 11.55 -4.38 -8.04
C ILE A 42 11.67 -5.72 -7.31
N SER A 43 10.62 -6.13 -6.59
CA SER A 43 10.57 -7.41 -5.88
C SER A 43 10.76 -8.61 -6.82
N LEU A 44 10.09 -8.59 -7.96
CA LEU A 44 10.22 -9.65 -8.96
C LEU A 44 11.64 -9.73 -9.51
N LEU A 45 12.28 -8.59 -9.78
CA LEU A 45 13.67 -8.58 -10.25
C LEU A 45 14.65 -9.18 -9.22
N PHE A 46 14.51 -8.82 -7.94
CA PHE A 46 15.39 -9.33 -6.89
C PHE A 46 15.14 -10.80 -6.53
N ASN A 47 13.88 -11.23 -6.46
CA ASN A 47 13.55 -12.60 -6.08
C ASN A 47 13.72 -13.60 -7.23
N THR A 48 13.62 -13.16 -8.49
CA THR A 48 13.92 -14.02 -9.65
C THR A 48 15.42 -14.20 -9.85
N GLN A 49 16.27 -13.55 -9.04
CA GLN A 49 17.74 -13.55 -9.18
C GLN A 49 18.21 -12.98 -10.54
N ILE A 50 17.37 -12.20 -11.22
CA ILE A 50 17.75 -11.51 -12.46
C ILE A 50 18.83 -10.46 -12.14
N ILE A 51 18.76 -9.88 -10.95
CA ILE A 51 19.75 -8.94 -10.42
C ILE A 51 20.28 -9.49 -9.10
N THR A 52 21.54 -9.91 -9.08
CA THR A 52 22.29 -10.21 -7.86
C THR A 52 23.05 -8.96 -7.44
N ILE A 53 22.55 -8.22 -6.43
CA ILE A 53 23.13 -6.93 -6.03
C ILE A 53 24.51 -7.12 -5.38
N PHE A 54 24.72 -8.21 -4.63
CA PHE A 54 25.95 -8.46 -3.90
C PHE A 54 26.53 -9.84 -4.25
N MET A 55 27.56 -9.86 -5.10
CA MET A 55 28.39 -11.03 -5.43
C MET A 55 29.60 -11.14 -4.48
N ILE A 56 29.43 -10.79 -3.20
CA ILE A 56 30.52 -10.78 -2.20
C ILE A 56 30.19 -11.81 -1.12
N GLU A 57 31.08 -12.79 -0.92
CA GLU A 57 30.99 -13.88 0.06
C GLU A 57 31.13 -13.44 1.52
N ASN A 58 30.81 -12.19 1.84
CA ASN A 58 30.82 -11.71 3.21
C ASN A 58 29.42 -11.87 3.81
N SER A 59 29.34 -12.59 4.93
CA SER A 59 28.10 -12.90 5.64
C SER A 59 27.21 -11.68 5.89
N VAL A 60 27.80 -10.50 6.10
CA VAL A 60 27.04 -9.24 6.32
C VAL A 60 26.19 -8.86 5.10
N TRP A 61 26.73 -8.97 3.88
CA TRP A 61 26.01 -8.59 2.66
C TRP A 61 24.83 -9.53 2.35
N ILE A 62 24.95 -10.80 2.73
CA ILE A 62 23.87 -11.79 2.60
C ILE A 62 22.67 -11.37 3.46
N TYR A 63 22.90 -10.97 4.71
CA TYR A 63 21.83 -10.52 5.59
C TYR A 63 21.17 -9.23 5.09
N ILE A 64 21.96 -8.28 4.58
CA ILE A 64 21.44 -7.04 4.00
C ILE A 64 20.54 -7.34 2.78
N ASP A 65 20.95 -8.24 1.90
CA ASP A 65 20.17 -8.66 0.73
C ASP A 65 18.82 -9.28 1.15
N ILE A 66 18.83 -10.18 2.14
CA ILE A 66 17.62 -10.78 2.71
C ILE A 66 16.69 -9.71 3.28
N ILE A 67 17.21 -8.80 4.11
CA ILE A 67 16.43 -7.71 4.71
C ILE A 67 15.80 -6.82 3.63
N LEU A 68 16.58 -6.45 2.61
CA LEU A 68 16.11 -5.59 1.52
C LEU A 68 14.98 -6.25 0.73
N LYS A 69 15.09 -7.55 0.43
CA LYS A 69 14.03 -8.33 -0.22
C LYS A 69 12.76 -8.37 0.63
N ILE A 70 12.87 -8.64 1.93
CA ILE A 70 11.73 -8.65 2.85
C ILE A 70 11.06 -7.27 2.86
N MET A 71 11.85 -6.19 3.04
CA MET A 71 11.34 -4.82 3.11
C MET A 71 10.60 -4.42 1.83
N VAL A 72 11.14 -4.75 0.65
CA VAL A 72 10.50 -4.45 -0.64
C VAL A 72 9.14 -5.13 -0.76
N ILE A 73 9.01 -6.39 -0.34
CA ILE A 73 7.73 -7.12 -0.40
C ILE A 73 6.72 -6.54 0.61
N LEU A 74 7.16 -6.21 1.82
CA LEU A 74 6.29 -5.61 2.84
C LEU A 74 5.81 -4.23 2.42
N LEU A 75 6.67 -3.41 1.81
CA LEU A 75 6.29 -2.10 1.25
C LEU A 75 5.30 -2.25 0.09
N PHE A 76 5.50 -3.21 -0.82
CA PHE A 76 4.52 -3.55 -1.84
C PHE A 76 3.14 -3.84 -1.23
N PHE A 77 3.09 -4.71 -0.22
CA PHE A 77 1.84 -5.07 0.43
C PHE A 77 1.18 -3.87 1.10
N LEU A 78 1.95 -3.11 1.89
CA LEU A 78 1.47 -1.93 2.60
C LEU A 78 0.90 -0.88 1.66
N PHE A 79 1.62 -0.51 0.59
CA PHE A 79 1.13 0.49 -0.37
C PHE A 79 -0.10 -0.01 -1.14
N SER A 80 -0.18 -1.31 -1.43
CA SER A 80 -1.36 -1.90 -2.06
C SER A 80 -2.60 -1.80 -1.18
N VAL A 81 -2.46 -2.16 0.10
CA VAL A 81 -3.56 -2.08 1.08
C VAL A 81 -3.99 -0.63 1.28
N ILE A 82 -3.05 0.31 1.42
CA ILE A 82 -3.37 1.74 1.55
C ILE A 82 -4.10 2.25 0.31
N SER A 83 -3.61 1.92 -0.89
CA SER A 83 -4.23 2.37 -2.15
C SER A 83 -5.67 1.86 -2.28
N ILE A 84 -5.89 0.57 -2.04
CA ILE A 84 -7.21 -0.05 -2.12
C ILE A 84 -8.11 0.43 -0.99
N GLY A 85 -7.59 0.59 0.23
CA GLY A 85 -8.30 1.13 1.37
C GLY A 85 -8.85 2.52 1.08
N ASN A 86 -7.98 3.43 0.63
CA ASN A 86 -8.38 4.79 0.25
C ASN A 86 -9.38 4.81 -0.91
N TYR A 87 -9.21 3.94 -1.91
CA TYR A 87 -10.17 3.82 -3.01
C TYR A 87 -11.54 3.31 -2.52
N LYS A 88 -11.55 2.36 -1.59
CA LYS A 88 -12.76 1.80 -0.99
C LYS A 88 -13.50 2.81 -0.13
N GLU A 89 -12.76 3.60 0.65
CA GLU A 89 -13.29 4.74 1.41
C GLU A 89 -13.97 5.78 0.50
N LEU A 90 -13.33 6.14 -0.63
CA LEU A 90 -13.93 7.04 -1.64
C LEU A 90 -15.21 6.48 -2.28
N THR A 91 -15.35 5.16 -2.38
CA THR A 91 -16.56 4.51 -2.91
C THR A 91 -17.58 4.16 -1.83
N GLY A 92 -17.30 4.49 -0.56
CA GLY A 92 -18.16 4.19 0.58
C GLY A 92 -18.32 2.68 0.88
N LYS A 93 -17.39 1.85 0.40
CA LYS A 93 -17.42 0.39 0.60
C LYS A 93 -16.28 -0.03 1.54
N PRO A 94 -16.47 -1.02 2.41
CA PRO A 94 -15.37 -1.56 3.19
C PRO A 94 -14.36 -2.30 2.31
N LEU A 95 -13.14 -2.45 2.82
CA LEU A 95 -12.11 -3.29 2.20
C LEU A 95 -12.55 -4.76 2.27
N ASP A 96 -12.57 -5.45 1.12
CA ASP A 96 -12.97 -6.85 1.05
C ASP A 96 -11.80 -7.76 1.47
N PHE A 97 -12.04 -8.67 2.41
CA PHE A 97 -11.08 -9.69 2.83
C PHE A 97 -10.58 -10.54 1.66
N LYS A 98 -11.38 -10.74 0.60
CA LYS A 98 -10.94 -11.46 -0.61
C LYS A 98 -9.79 -10.75 -1.32
N ILE A 99 -9.84 -9.42 -1.39
CA ILE A 99 -8.78 -8.61 -2.01
C ILE A 99 -7.53 -8.63 -1.12
N LEU A 100 -7.72 -8.52 0.20
CA LEU A 100 -6.62 -8.61 1.16
C LEU A 100 -5.92 -9.97 1.10
N LEU A 101 -6.69 -11.06 1.04
CA LEU A 101 -6.17 -12.42 0.88
C LEU A 101 -5.41 -12.59 -0.44
N LEU A 102 -5.94 -12.03 -1.54
CA LEU A 102 -5.26 -12.05 -2.84
C LEU A 102 -3.91 -11.33 -2.77
N LEU A 103 -3.86 -10.13 -2.19
CA LEU A 103 -2.61 -9.39 -1.99
C LEU A 103 -1.63 -10.16 -1.11
N PHE A 104 -2.13 -10.81 -0.06
CA PHE A 104 -1.31 -11.61 0.85
C PHE A 104 -0.65 -12.77 0.10
N LEU A 105 -1.42 -13.51 -0.70
CA LEU A 105 -0.90 -14.61 -1.52
C LEU A 105 0.09 -14.11 -2.58
N LEU A 106 -0.20 -12.97 -3.24
CA LEU A 106 0.71 -12.35 -4.20
C LEU A 106 2.04 -11.91 -3.57
N SER A 107 2.01 -11.40 -2.33
CA SER A 107 3.23 -11.06 -1.59
C SER A 107 4.05 -12.30 -1.24
N LEU A 108 3.40 -13.39 -0.80
CA LEU A 108 4.08 -14.65 -0.50
C LEU A 108 4.70 -15.30 -1.73
N LEU A 109 4.01 -15.22 -2.88
CA LEU A 109 4.53 -15.75 -4.15
C LEU A 109 5.85 -15.09 -4.53
N GLN A 110 6.05 -13.81 -4.23
CA GLN A 110 7.31 -13.12 -4.50
C GLN A 110 8.47 -13.70 -3.68
N ALA A 111 8.22 -14.20 -2.47
CA ALA A 111 9.25 -14.74 -1.59
C ALA A 111 9.51 -16.25 -1.76
N PHE A 112 8.76 -16.96 -2.61
CA PHE A 112 8.70 -18.43 -2.58
C PHE A 112 10.05 -19.14 -2.78
N ARG A 113 11.00 -18.49 -3.48
CA ARG A 113 12.30 -19.10 -3.82
C ARG A 113 13.30 -19.14 -2.66
N ASN A 114 13.12 -18.32 -1.63
CA ASN A 114 14.04 -18.25 -0.50
C ASN A 114 13.25 -18.46 0.80
N SER A 115 13.52 -19.56 1.50
CA SER A 115 12.80 -19.97 2.71
C SER A 115 12.90 -18.95 3.86
N LEU A 116 14.05 -18.30 4.02
CA LEU A 116 14.25 -17.27 5.04
C LEU A 116 13.44 -16.02 4.71
N VAL A 117 13.55 -15.52 3.47
CA VAL A 117 12.76 -14.36 3.01
C VAL A 117 11.27 -14.69 3.15
N PHE A 118 10.84 -15.88 2.73
CA PHE A 118 9.46 -16.33 2.86
C PHE A 118 8.97 -16.31 4.32
N GLY A 119 9.73 -16.92 5.25
CA GLY A 119 9.32 -17.00 6.66
C GLY A 119 9.19 -15.62 7.31
N PHE A 120 10.17 -14.74 7.12
CA PHE A 120 10.11 -13.38 7.67
C PHE A 120 9.06 -12.51 6.99
N THR A 121 8.88 -12.62 5.67
CA THR A 121 7.81 -11.92 4.95
C THR A 121 6.44 -12.40 5.44
N PHE A 122 6.23 -13.71 5.63
CA PHE A 122 4.97 -14.24 6.17
C PHE A 122 4.64 -13.64 7.54
N LEU A 123 5.60 -13.64 8.48
CA LEU A 123 5.42 -13.02 9.78
C LEU A 123 5.14 -11.51 9.67
N GLY A 124 5.89 -10.79 8.83
CA GLY A 124 5.68 -9.36 8.61
C GLY A 124 4.29 -9.05 8.03
N LEU A 125 3.80 -9.84 7.08
CA LEU A 125 2.46 -9.69 6.53
C LEU A 125 1.38 -9.94 7.58
N LEU A 126 1.53 -10.95 8.43
CA LEU A 126 0.60 -11.20 9.54
C LEU A 126 0.55 -10.01 10.51
N VAL A 127 1.70 -9.43 10.84
CA VAL A 127 1.75 -8.22 11.68
C VAL A 127 1.02 -7.05 11.03
N ILE A 128 1.19 -6.83 9.73
CA ILE A 128 0.48 -5.77 9.00
C ILE A 128 -1.03 -6.01 9.00
N ILE A 129 -1.48 -7.25 8.75
CA ILE A 129 -2.90 -7.60 8.77
C ILE A 129 -3.48 -7.40 10.17
N ALA A 130 -2.79 -7.88 11.21
CA ALA A 130 -3.22 -7.69 12.59
C ALA A 130 -3.32 -6.20 12.95
N TYR A 131 -2.34 -5.39 12.54
CA TYR A 131 -2.39 -3.94 12.71
C TYR A 131 -3.63 -3.33 12.05
N PHE A 132 -3.92 -3.67 10.78
CA PHE A 132 -5.12 -3.16 10.11
C PHE A 132 -6.42 -3.64 10.77
N TYR A 133 -6.45 -4.86 11.27
CA TYR A 133 -7.60 -5.40 12.00
C TYR A 133 -7.88 -4.57 13.26
N PHE A 134 -6.88 -4.33 14.10
CA PHE A 134 -7.03 -3.53 15.33
C PHE A 134 -7.34 -2.05 15.10
N VAL A 135 -6.93 -1.48 13.96
CA VAL A 135 -7.23 -0.07 13.62
C VAL A 135 -8.65 0.10 13.06
N GLN A 136 -9.26 -0.98 12.55
CA GLN A 136 -10.62 -0.95 11.99
C GLN A 136 -11.72 -1.14 13.03
N GLU A 137 -11.40 -1.69 14.21
CA GLU A 137 -12.26 -1.73 15.40
C GLU A 137 -12.18 -0.43 16.22
#